data_AF-A0AAV5U3J1-F1
#
_entry.id   AF-A0AAV5U3J1-F1
#
_cell.length_a   1.000
_cell.length_b   1.000
_cell.length_c   1.000
_cell.angle_alpha   90.00
_cell.angle_beta   90.00
_cell.angle_gamma   90.00
#
_symmetry.space_group_name_H-M   'P 1'
#
loop_
_entity.id
_entity.type
_entity.pdbx_description
1 polymer ?
#
loop_
_entity_poly.entity_id
_entity_poly.type
_entity_poly.pdbx_seq_one_letter_code
_entity_poly.pdbx_strand_id
1 'polypeptide(L)'
;MCDIISDTVLDAHLAQDPNAKVACETVTKTGMVLLAGEITSKAVVDYQSLVINAIKKIGFDDSMSYAIGVAKTLSITVVSYNTSPLSELELLSIVNENFDLRPGFIMKDLGLKCPIFEQTARNSHFGHESFPWEQPKELKIKPELLAKIKAREANG
;
A
#
# COMPACT_ATOMS: atom_id res chain seq x y z
N MET A 1 -13.32 11.04 -4.53
CA MET A 1 -13.52 9.64 -4.08
C MET A 1 -12.98 9.45 -2.67
N CYS A 2 -11.72 9.80 -2.40
CA CYS A 2 -11.14 9.78 -1.05
C CYS A 2 -12.00 10.51 -0.02
N ASP A 3 -12.36 11.77 -0.27
CA ASP A 3 -13.17 12.56 0.67
C ASP A 3 -14.51 11.90 0.97
N ILE A 4 -15.20 11.40 -0.06
CA ILE A 4 -16.49 10.68 0.10
C ILE A 4 -16.32 9.44 0.98
N ILE A 5 -15.23 8.69 0.80
CA ILE A 5 -14.96 7.50 1.61
C ILE A 5 -14.63 7.90 3.05
N SER A 6 -13.77 8.90 3.25
CA SER A 6 -13.42 9.44 4.57
C SER A 6 -14.65 9.97 5.32
N ASP A 7 -15.51 10.74 4.65
CA ASP A 7 -16.77 11.24 5.21
C ASP A 7 -17.74 10.11 5.52
N THR A 8 -17.82 9.08 4.66
CA THR A 8 -18.66 7.92 4.93
C THR A 8 -18.20 7.18 6.20
N VAL A 9 -16.89 7.08 6.43
CA VAL A 9 -16.31 6.50 7.66
C VAL A 9 -16.65 7.37 8.88
N LEU A 10 -16.48 8.69 8.77
CA LEU A 10 -16.87 9.65 9.81
C LEU A 10 -18.35 9.50 10.19
N ASP A 11 -19.23 9.50 9.20
CA ASP A 11 -20.67 9.37 9.38
C ASP A 11 -21.04 8.04 10.05
N ALA A 12 -20.43 6.93 9.62
CA ALA A 12 -20.70 5.61 10.20
C ALA A 12 -20.34 5.54 11.70
N HIS A 13 -19.27 6.23 12.10
CA HIS A 13 -18.86 6.36 13.48
C HIS A 13 -19.79 7.28 14.27
N LEU A 14 -20.05 8.49 13.78
CA LEU A 14 -20.91 9.47 14.46
C LEU A 14 -22.36 9.01 14.59
N ALA A 15 -22.86 8.20 13.65
CA ALA A 15 -24.20 7.63 13.70
C ALA A 15 -24.41 6.69 14.90
N GLN A 16 -23.34 6.07 15.41
CA GLN A 16 -23.40 5.14 16.55
C GLN A 16 -22.80 5.74 17.82
N ASP A 17 -21.80 6.61 17.69
CA ASP A 17 -21.13 7.28 18.80
C ASP A 17 -20.99 8.78 18.49
N PRO A 18 -21.93 9.62 18.98
CA PRO A 18 -21.89 11.07 18.77
C PRO A 18 -20.63 11.75 19.34
N ASN A 19 -19.88 11.09 20.22
CA ASN A 19 -18.63 11.62 20.78
C ASN A 19 -17.38 11.05 20.08
N ALA A 20 -17.55 10.32 18.97
CA ALA A 20 -16.44 9.77 18.20
C ALA A 20 -15.48 10.86 17.75
N LYS A 21 -14.19 10.59 17.89
CA LYS A 21 -13.11 11.38 17.31
C LYS A 21 -12.55 10.61 16.12
N VAL A 22 -12.78 11.13 14.93
CA VAL A 22 -12.44 10.46 13.68
C VAL A 22 -11.56 11.40 12.86
N ALA A 23 -10.31 11.01 12.64
CA ALA A 23 -9.45 11.56 11.61
C ALA A 23 -9.18 10.43 10.62
N CYS A 24 -9.95 10.38 9.52
CA CYS A 24 -9.84 9.34 8.51
C CYS A 24 -9.28 9.92 7.21
N GLU A 25 -8.11 9.43 6.80
CA GLU A 25 -7.46 9.77 5.54
C GLU A 25 -7.61 8.61 4.57
N THR A 26 -8.06 8.90 3.35
CA THR A 26 -8.25 7.86 2.33
C THR A 26 -7.28 8.06 1.17
N VAL A 27 -6.57 7.00 0.79
CA VAL A 27 -5.72 6.96 -0.42
C VAL A 27 -6.26 5.91 -1.38
N THR A 28 -6.57 6.32 -2.61
CA THR A 28 -7.11 5.42 -3.63
C THR A 28 -6.15 5.27 -4.81
N LYS A 29 -5.95 4.03 -5.26
CA LYS A 29 -5.23 3.67 -6.49
C LYS A 29 -6.05 2.60 -7.24
N THR A 30 -5.76 2.37 -8.52
CA THR A 30 -6.37 1.26 -9.28
C THR A 30 -6.28 -0.06 -8.49
N GLY A 31 -7.43 -0.68 -8.24
CA GLY A 31 -7.57 -1.91 -7.45
C GLY A 31 -7.30 -1.78 -5.95
N MET A 32 -7.22 -0.58 -5.38
CA MET A 32 -6.87 -0.42 -3.96
C MET A 32 -7.49 0.82 -3.32
N VAL A 33 -8.03 0.64 -2.12
CA VAL A 33 -8.42 1.73 -1.21
C VAL A 33 -7.75 1.50 0.13
N LEU A 34 -6.94 2.45 0.57
CA LEU A 34 -6.28 2.47 1.87
C LEU A 34 -6.98 3.50 2.77
N LEU A 35 -7.49 3.05 3.90
CA LEU A 35 -7.92 3.90 5.00
C LEU A 35 -6.77 4.06 6.00
N ALA A 36 -6.49 5.29 6.39
CA ALA A 36 -5.47 5.66 7.35
C ALA A 36 -6.01 6.71 8.33
N GLY A 37 -5.22 7.03 9.36
CA GLY A 37 -5.57 8.02 10.38
C GLY A 37 -5.90 7.41 11.73
N GLU A 38 -6.49 8.23 12.61
CA GLU A 38 -6.75 7.88 14.00
C GLU A 38 -8.25 7.97 14.31
N ILE A 39 -8.81 6.87 14.82
CA ILE A 39 -10.22 6.76 15.18
C ILE A 39 -10.33 6.31 16.63
N THR A 40 -10.95 7.15 17.46
CA THR A 40 -11.36 6.81 18.83
C THR A 40 -12.88 6.87 18.92
N SER A 41 -13.51 5.71 19.05
CA SER A 41 -14.97 5.56 19.01
C SER A 41 -15.41 4.26 19.65
N LYS A 42 -16.62 4.22 20.20
CA LYS A 42 -17.30 3.00 20.67
C LYS A 42 -18.09 2.27 19.58
N ALA A 43 -18.31 2.92 18.43
CA ALA A 43 -18.98 2.33 17.28
C ALA A 43 -18.28 1.06 16.76
N VAL A 44 -19.08 0.09 16.31
CA VAL A 44 -18.59 -1.09 15.58
C VAL A 44 -18.94 -0.89 14.11
N VAL A 45 -17.92 -0.67 13.29
CA VAL A 45 -18.08 -0.34 11.87
C VAL A 45 -17.48 -1.43 11.01
N ASP A 46 -18.29 -1.96 10.08
CA ASP A 46 -17.80 -2.82 9.01
C ASP A 46 -17.28 -1.96 7.85
N TYR A 47 -16.00 -1.61 7.93
CA TYR A 47 -15.32 -0.80 6.93
C TYR A 47 -15.37 -1.42 5.53
N GLN A 48 -15.39 -2.75 5.43
CA GLN A 48 -15.37 -3.42 4.13
C GLN A 48 -16.65 -3.12 3.35
N SER A 49 -17.79 -3.44 3.96
CA SER A 49 -19.10 -3.19 3.36
C SER A 49 -19.35 -1.69 3.17
N LEU A 50 -18.93 -0.87 4.14
CA LEU A 50 -19.13 0.57 4.11
C LEU A 50 -18.45 1.22 2.89
N VAL A 51 -17.17 0.93 2.67
CA VAL A 51 -16.39 1.49 1.56
C VAL A 51 -16.86 0.93 0.22
N ILE A 52 -17.17 -0.37 0.12
CA ILE A 52 -17.74 -0.96 -1.11
C ILE A 52 -19.04 -0.25 -1.49
N ASN A 53 -19.92 0.00 -0.51
CA ASN A 53 -21.17 0.71 -0.76
C ASN A 53 -20.94 2.18 -1.14
N ALA A 54 -19.97 2.86 -0.51
CA ALA A 54 -19.59 4.22 -0.88
C ALA A 54 -19.09 4.30 -2.33
N ILE A 55 -18.25 3.36 -2.74
CA ILE A 55 -17.72 3.27 -4.11
C ILE A 55 -18.82 2.98 -5.14
N LYS A 56 -19.74 2.05 -4.81
CA LYS A 56 -20.91 1.76 -5.66
C LYS A 56 -21.80 2.98 -5.87
N LYS A 57 -21.99 3.81 -4.85
CA LYS A 57 -22.74 5.08 -4.96
C LYS A 57 -22.07 6.10 -5.89
N ILE A 58 -20.75 6.03 -6.05
CA ILE A 58 -19.99 6.92 -6.95
C ILE A 58 -20.08 6.43 -8.41
N GLY A 59 -20.51 5.18 -8.65
CA GLY A 59 -20.71 4.62 -9.99
C GLY A 59 -19.61 3.67 -10.47
N PHE A 60 -18.73 3.20 -9.57
CA PHE A 60 -17.77 2.14 -9.88
C PHE A 60 -18.39 0.77 -9.60
N ASP A 61 -18.37 -0.11 -10.59
CA ASP A 61 -18.99 -1.45 -10.53
C ASP A 61 -18.06 -2.54 -9.98
N ASP A 62 -18.62 -3.74 -9.79
CA ASP A 62 -18.09 -4.91 -9.07
C ASP A 62 -16.79 -5.53 -9.67
N SER A 63 -16.14 -4.86 -10.62
CA SER A 63 -14.95 -5.34 -11.34
C SER A 63 -13.61 -5.16 -10.59
N MET A 64 -13.64 -4.58 -9.39
CA MET A 64 -12.44 -4.15 -8.68
C MET A 64 -12.23 -4.96 -7.39
N SER A 65 -11.06 -5.58 -7.29
CA SER A 65 -10.61 -6.34 -6.11
C SER A 65 -10.24 -5.39 -4.97
N TYR A 66 -11.21 -5.05 -4.12
CA TYR A 66 -10.98 -4.19 -2.95
C TYR A 66 -10.62 -5.02 -1.72
N ALA A 67 -9.61 -4.57 -0.97
CA ALA A 67 -9.18 -5.23 0.24
C ALA A 67 -9.04 -4.22 1.38
N ILE A 68 -9.79 -4.45 2.45
CA ILE A 68 -9.94 -3.54 3.59
C ILE A 68 -9.54 -4.30 4.85
N GLY A 69 -8.58 -3.75 5.61
CA GLY A 69 -8.40 -4.09 7.03
C GLY A 69 -7.76 -5.44 7.41
N VAL A 70 -7.07 -6.15 6.52
CA VAL A 70 -6.26 -7.33 6.92
C VAL A 70 -4.78 -6.97 6.91
N ALA A 71 -4.10 -7.16 8.04
CA ALA A 71 -2.65 -6.99 8.20
C ALA A 71 -1.80 -8.05 7.44
N LYS A 72 -2.34 -8.57 6.34
CA LYS A 72 -1.71 -9.51 5.43
C LYS A 72 -1.77 -8.88 4.06
N THR A 73 -0.62 -8.68 3.43
CA THR A 73 -0.46 -8.08 2.11
C THR A 73 -1.59 -8.48 1.15
N LEU A 74 -2.45 -7.53 0.82
CA LEU A 74 -3.74 -7.82 0.19
C LEU A 74 -3.66 -7.97 -1.35
N SER A 75 -2.74 -7.26 -1.99
CA SER A 75 -2.37 -7.47 -3.39
C SER A 75 -1.09 -6.67 -3.66
N ILE A 76 -0.03 -7.33 -4.16
CA ILE A 76 1.13 -6.65 -4.73
C ILE A 76 1.09 -6.92 -6.23
N THR A 77 1.10 -5.84 -7.01
CA THR A 77 1.27 -5.92 -8.46
C THR A 77 2.58 -5.24 -8.82
N VAL A 78 3.42 -5.93 -9.57
CA VAL A 78 4.67 -5.38 -10.09
C VAL A 78 4.50 -5.10 -11.57
N VAL A 79 4.61 -3.83 -11.95
CA VAL A 79 4.49 -3.38 -13.34
C VAL A 79 5.87 -2.95 -13.81
N SER A 80 6.41 -3.64 -14.82
CA SER A 80 7.73 -3.35 -15.38
C SER A 80 7.69 -2.49 -16.64
N TYR A 81 6.51 -2.13 -17.15
CA TYR A 81 6.34 -1.37 -18.40
C TYR A 81 7.12 -1.98 -19.59
N ASN A 82 7.18 -3.31 -19.67
CA ASN A 82 7.93 -4.07 -20.68
C ASN A 82 9.45 -3.83 -20.70
N THR A 83 10.00 -3.21 -19.65
CA THR A 83 11.45 -3.00 -19.51
C THR A 83 12.17 -4.20 -18.91
N SER A 84 11.44 -5.11 -18.26
CA SER A 84 12.00 -6.33 -17.66
C SER A 84 11.93 -7.54 -18.61
N PRO A 85 12.94 -8.43 -18.62
CA PRO A 85 12.86 -9.76 -19.23
C PRO A 85 11.93 -10.72 -18.49
N LEU A 86 11.59 -10.43 -17.23
CA LEU A 86 10.79 -11.29 -16.38
C LEU A 86 9.30 -10.92 -16.46
N SER A 87 8.44 -11.93 -16.35
CA SER A 87 7.00 -11.72 -16.21
C SER A 87 6.65 -11.03 -14.89
N GLU A 88 5.50 -10.38 -14.82
CA GLU A 88 5.02 -9.72 -13.60
C GLU A 88 4.90 -10.69 -12.42
N LEU A 89 4.54 -11.95 -12.67
CA LEU A 89 4.48 -13.01 -11.65
C LEU A 89 5.86 -13.40 -11.12
N GLU A 90 6.87 -13.42 -11.98
CA GLU A 90 8.26 -13.69 -11.58
C GLU A 90 8.85 -12.51 -10.80
N LEU A 91 8.54 -11.27 -11.20
CA LEU A 91 8.93 -10.09 -10.44
C LEU A 91 8.24 -10.04 -9.08
N LEU A 92 6.95 -10.38 -9.05
CA LEU A 92 6.18 -10.49 -7.82
C LEU A 92 6.74 -11.55 -6.88
N SER A 93 7.21 -12.69 -7.40
CA SER A 93 7.84 -13.71 -6.56
C SER A 93 9.14 -13.22 -5.94
N ILE A 94 9.98 -12.51 -6.69
CA ILE A 94 11.20 -11.86 -6.17
C ILE A 94 10.84 -10.88 -5.05
N VAL A 95 9.82 -10.04 -5.22
CA VAL A 95 9.40 -9.08 -4.19
C VAL A 95 8.95 -9.80 -2.92
N ASN A 96 8.08 -10.80 -3.04
CA ASN A 96 7.57 -11.54 -1.88
C ASN A 96 8.66 -12.31 -1.11
N GLU A 97 9.68 -12.80 -1.81
CA GLU A 97 10.79 -13.54 -1.19
C GLU A 97 11.80 -12.63 -0.49
N ASN A 98 11.87 -11.35 -0.88
CA ASN A 98 12.86 -10.41 -0.37
C ASN A 98 12.32 -9.39 0.63
N PHE A 99 11.01 -9.11 0.60
CA PHE A 99 10.39 -8.07 1.40
C PHE A 99 9.22 -8.60 2.20
N ASP A 100 9.28 -8.41 3.52
CA ASP A 100 8.13 -8.60 4.39
C ASP A 100 7.32 -7.31 4.44
N LEU A 101 6.31 -7.21 3.58
CA LEU A 101 5.49 -6.01 3.44
C LEU A 101 4.43 -5.84 4.55
N ARG A 102 4.47 -6.65 5.62
CA ARG A 102 3.63 -6.39 6.78
C ARG A 102 4.08 -5.10 7.44
N PRO A 103 3.16 -4.19 7.85
CA PRO A 103 3.53 -2.87 8.39
C PRO A 103 4.55 -2.92 9.53
N GLY A 104 4.43 -3.91 10.43
CA GLY A 104 5.37 -4.12 11.53
C GLY A 104 6.81 -4.44 11.08
N PHE A 105 6.95 -5.17 9.99
CA PHE A 105 8.25 -5.54 9.43
C PHE A 105 8.83 -4.42 8.57
N ILE A 106 8.01 -3.69 7.80
CA ILE A 106 8.44 -2.48 7.09
C ILE A 106 9.03 -1.46 8.07
N MET A 107 8.31 -1.17 9.17
CA MET A 107 8.79 -0.23 10.19
C MET A 107 10.10 -0.68 10.83
N LYS A 108 10.29 -1.99 11.00
CA LYS A 108 11.51 -2.57 11.57
C LYS A 108 12.67 -2.49 10.57
N ASP A 109 12.47 -2.96 9.35
CA ASP A 109 13.50 -3.05 8.31
C ASP A 109 14.01 -1.66 7.91
N LEU A 110 13.12 -0.67 7.86
CA LEU A 110 13.47 0.72 7.54
C LEU A 110 13.82 1.57 8.77
N GLY A 111 13.82 1.00 9.99
CA GLY A 111 14.18 1.74 11.20
C GLY A 111 13.30 2.96 11.50
N LEU A 112 11.99 2.88 11.20
CA LEU A 112 11.07 4.03 11.22
C LEU A 112 10.58 4.45 12.60
N LYS A 113 11.07 3.81 13.68
CA LYS A 113 10.74 4.17 15.08
C LYS A 113 11.59 5.33 15.62
N CYS A 114 12.22 6.10 14.74
CA CYS A 114 13.10 7.23 15.07
C CYS A 114 12.56 8.52 14.43
N PRO A 115 12.81 9.71 15.03
CA PRO A 115 12.28 10.98 14.53
C PRO A 115 13.05 11.48 13.30
N ILE A 116 12.84 10.84 12.14
CA ILE A 116 13.51 11.18 10.87
C ILE A 116 12.59 11.89 9.87
N PHE A 117 11.35 12.19 10.26
CA PHE A 117 10.31 12.64 9.32
C PHE A 117 10.26 14.15 9.09
N GLU A 118 10.77 14.97 10.02
CA GLU A 118 10.80 16.44 9.83
C GLU A 118 11.62 16.84 8.60
N GLN A 119 12.77 16.19 8.42
CA GLN A 119 13.66 16.41 7.27
C GLN A 119 13.05 15.88 5.96
N THR A 120 12.18 14.87 5.99
CA THR A 120 11.55 14.31 4.77
C THR A 120 10.40 15.18 4.26
N ALA A 121 9.89 16.09 5.09
CA ALA A 121 8.84 17.06 4.72
C ALA A 121 9.36 18.26 3.92
N ARG A 122 10.68 18.40 3.75
CA ARG A 122 11.30 19.46 2.94
C ARG A 122 11.76 18.87 1.62
N ASN A 123 11.35 19.48 0.51
CA ASN A 123 11.84 19.15 -0.84
C ASN A 123 11.64 17.70 -1.30
N SER A 124 10.50 17.07 -0.94
CA SER A 124 10.09 15.70 -1.29
C SER A 124 10.58 14.59 -0.35
N HIS A 125 9.78 13.53 -0.25
CA HIS A 125 10.07 12.33 0.53
C HIS A 125 11.00 11.33 -0.18
N PHE A 126 11.31 11.57 -1.46
CA PHE A 126 12.12 10.69 -2.30
C PHE A 126 13.29 11.43 -2.95
N GLY A 127 14.33 10.68 -3.33
CA GLY A 127 15.54 11.19 -3.98
C GLY A 127 16.61 11.71 -3.02
N HIS A 128 16.47 11.44 -1.72
CA HIS A 128 17.44 11.83 -0.71
C HIS A 128 18.17 10.61 -0.16
N GLU A 129 19.43 10.43 -0.55
CA GLU A 129 20.22 9.23 -0.24
C GLU A 129 20.28 8.89 1.26
N SER A 130 20.16 9.86 2.17
CA SER A 130 20.17 9.58 3.61
C SER A 130 18.92 8.85 4.13
N PHE A 131 17.85 8.73 3.35
CA PHE A 131 16.62 8.07 3.80
C PHE A 131 16.73 6.55 3.72
N PRO A 132 16.22 5.82 4.73
CA PRO A 132 16.38 4.38 4.80
C PRO A 132 15.71 3.62 3.65
N TRP A 133 14.65 4.18 3.06
CA TRP A 133 13.96 3.60 1.89
C TRP A 133 14.62 3.91 0.55
N GLU A 134 15.59 4.83 0.52
CA GLU A 134 16.40 5.13 -0.67
C GLU A 134 17.63 4.23 -0.78
N GLN A 135 17.91 3.42 0.25
CA GLN A 135 19.03 2.48 0.28
C GLN A 135 18.62 1.15 -0.38
N PRO A 136 19.17 0.81 -1.57
CA PRO A 136 18.78 -0.40 -2.27
C PRO A 136 19.19 -1.64 -1.47
N LYS A 137 18.24 -2.56 -1.31
CA LYS A 137 18.48 -3.87 -0.73
C LYS A 137 18.99 -4.84 -1.78
N GLU A 138 20.03 -5.60 -1.46
CA GLU A 138 20.47 -6.71 -2.31
C GLU A 138 19.39 -7.80 -2.33
N LEU A 139 18.92 -8.14 -3.54
CA LEU A 139 17.85 -9.10 -3.74
C LEU A 139 18.40 -10.52 -3.91
N LYS A 140 17.81 -11.47 -3.19
CA LYS A 140 17.97 -12.90 -3.43
C LYS A 140 17.10 -13.27 -4.61
N ILE A 141 17.72 -13.56 -5.75
CA ILE A 141 17.03 -13.95 -6.98
C ILE A 141 17.39 -15.40 -7.27
N LYS A 142 16.38 -16.21 -7.61
CA LYS A 142 16.60 -17.61 -7.94
C LYS A 142 17.46 -17.76 -9.20
N PRO A 143 18.33 -18.78 -9.29
CA PRO A 143 19.26 -18.96 -10.41
C PRO A 143 18.60 -18.97 -11.79
N GLU A 144 17.40 -19.54 -11.91
CA GLU A 144 16.63 -19.60 -13.15
C GLU A 144 16.16 -18.23 -13.64
N LEU A 145 15.80 -17.32 -12.73
CA LEU A 145 15.40 -15.96 -13.06
C LEU A 145 16.62 -15.10 -13.42
N LEU A 146 17.75 -15.31 -12.72
CA LEU A 146 19.03 -14.67 -13.05
C LEU A 146 19.51 -15.05 -14.46
N ALA A 147 19.34 -16.31 -14.86
CA ALA A 147 19.69 -16.75 -16.21
C ALA A 147 18.85 -16.03 -17.28
N LYS A 148 17.55 -15.84 -17.05
CA LYS A 148 16.66 -15.08 -17.96
C LYS A 148 17.06 -13.61 -18.10
N ILE A 149 17.44 -12.97 -16.98
CA ILE A 149 17.92 -11.58 -16.99
C ILE A 149 19.17 -11.46 -17.86
N LYS A 150 20.18 -12.30 -17.59
CA LYS A 150 21.45 -12.31 -18.35
C LYS A 150 21.27 -12.65 -19.83
N ALA A 151 20.33 -13.54 -20.16
CA ALA A 151 20.06 -13.92 -21.54
C ALA A 151 19.49 -12.76 -22.38
N ARG A 152 18.80 -11.78 -21.77
CA ARG A 152 18.32 -10.58 -22.48
C ARG A 152 19.43 -9.54 -22.65
N GLU A 153 20.28 -9.37 -21.64
CA GLU A 153 21.45 -8.47 -21.70
C GLU A 153 22.48 -8.92 -22.75
N ALA A 154 22.59 -10.22 -23.00
CA ALA A 154 23.46 -10.76 -24.05
C ALA A 154 22.89 -10.64 -25.48
N ASN A 155 21.59 -10.31 -25.61
CA ASN A 155 20.87 -10.25 -26.89
C ASN A 155 20.38 -8.83 -27.26
N GLY A 156 20.71 -7.82 -26.46
CA GLY A 156 20.44 -6.40 -26.70
C GLY A 156 21.71 -5.61 -26.93
#